data_AF-A0A3L6JCV4-F1
#
_entry.id   AF-A0A3L6JCV4-F1
#
_cell.length_a   1.000
_cell.length_b   1.000
_cell.length_c   1.000
_cell.angle_alpha   90.00
_cell.angle_beta   90.00
_cell.angle_gamma   90.00
#
_symmetry.space_group_name_H-M   'P 1'
#
loop_
_entity.id
_entity.type
_entity.pdbx_description
1 polymer ?
#
loop_
_entity_poly.entity_id
_entity_poly.type
_entity_poly.pdbx_seq_one_letter_code
_entity_poly.pdbx_strand_id
1 'polypeptide(L)' 'MKTLIAYGTRYGATAGTAVEISRVLQEEGHDVRVVDVKKDKIKSISEYELVIIGSGMRMFRWVGEAEDFIKKFQN' A
#
# COMPACT_ATOMS: atom_id res chain seq x y z
N MET A 1 10.21 6.01 -11.39
CA MET A 1 10.16 6.53 -10.02
C MET A 1 10.13 5.38 -9.05
N LYS A 2 10.68 5.54 -7.85
CA LYS A 2 10.51 4.59 -6.75
C LYS A 2 9.13 4.77 -6.12
N THR A 3 8.30 3.74 -6.21
CA THR A 3 6.91 3.76 -5.76
C THR A 3 6.66 2.68 -4.70
N LEU A 4 6.00 3.05 -3.61
CA LEU A 4 5.48 2.12 -2.62
C LEU A 4 3.97 1.98 -2.77
N ILE A 5 3.48 0.75 -2.90
CA ILE A 5 2.06 0.43 -2.72
C ILE A 5 1.91 -0.32 -1.40
N ALA A 6 1.37 0.37 -0.39
CA ALA A 6 1.08 -0.20 0.91
C ALA A 6 -0.41 -0.54 0.99
N TYR A 7 -0.76 -1.79 1.28
CA TYR A 7 -2.16 -2.19 1.39
C TYR A 7 -2.48 -2.90 2.70
N GLY A 8 -3.68 -2.64 3.23
CA GLY A 8 -4.31 -3.45 4.26
C GLY A 8 -5.53 -4.18 3.71
N THR A 9 -5.64 -5.49 3.98
CA THR A 9 -6.78 -6.28 3.50
C THR A 9 -7.22 -7.34 4.51
N ARG A 10 -8.49 -7.73 4.46
CA ARG A 10 -9.05 -8.80 5.30
C ARG A 10 -9.25 -10.11 4.55
N TYR A 11 -9.69 -10.02 3.29
CA TYR A 11 -10.04 -11.17 2.46
C TYR A 11 -9.28 -11.21 1.13
N GLY A 12 -8.29 -10.34 0.93
CA GLY A 12 -7.39 -10.41 -0.22
C GLY A 12 -7.79 -9.59 -1.44
N ALA A 13 -9.02 -9.09 -1.54
CA ALA A 13 -9.45 -8.29 -2.70
C ALA A 13 -8.52 -7.08 -2.97
N THR A 14 -8.18 -6.33 -1.92
CA THR A 14 -7.25 -5.19 -2.02
C THR A 14 -5.83 -5.62 -2.39
N ALA A 15 -5.40 -6.83 -2.00
CA ALA A 15 -4.09 -7.35 -2.41
C ALA A 15 -4.04 -7.57 -3.92
N GLY A 16 -5.10 -8.16 -4.49
CA GLY A 16 -5.23 -8.32 -5.95
C GLY A 16 -5.20 -6.98 -6.68
N THR A 17 -5.95 -5.99 -6.20
CA THR A 17 -5.90 -4.62 -6.75
C THR A 17 -4.52 -3.99 -6.65
N ALA A 18 -3.82 -4.14 -5.53
CA ALA A 18 -2.47 -3.61 -5.34
C ALA A 18 -1.46 -4.24 -6.31
N VAL A 19 -1.57 -5.55 -6.54
CA VAL A 19 -0.76 -6.27 -7.53
C VAL A 19 -1.05 -5.77 -8.95
N GLU A 20 -2.32 -5.58 -9.31
CA GLU A 20 -2.67 -5.10 -10.65
C GLU A 20 -2.18 -3.67 -10.90
N ILE A 21 -2.33 -2.76 -9.93
CA ILE A 21 -1.77 -1.41 -10.03
C ILE A 21 -0.24 -1.48 -10.18
N SER A 22 0.43 -2.36 -9.42
CA SER A 22 1.88 -2.52 -9.53
C SER A 22 2.32 -2.98 -10.92
N ARG A 23 1.56 -3.90 -11.53
CA ARG A 23 1.84 -4.39 -12.89
C ARG A 23 1.80 -3.26 -13.90
N VAL A 24 0.73 -2.45 -13.89
CA VAL A 24 0.58 -1.31 -14.81
C VAL A 24 1.71 -0.30 -14.62
N LEU A 25 2.03 0.08 -13.38
CA LEU A 25 3.11 1.04 -13.10
C LEU A 25 4.51 0.49 -13.48
N GLN A 26 4.74 -0.81 -13.32
CA GLN A 26 5.98 -1.46 -13.76
C GLN A 26 6.08 -1.50 -15.29
N GLU A 27 4.98 -1.73 -16.00
CA GLU A 27 4.91 -1.67 -17.47
C GLU A 27 5.25 -0.27 -18.01
N GLU A 28 4.94 0.78 -17.24
CA GLU A 28 5.33 2.17 -17.52
C GLU A 28 6.77 2.51 -17.10
N GLY A 29 7.54 1.54 -16.58
CA GLY A 29 8.94 1.70 -16.23
C GLY A 29 9.20 2.26 -14.81
N HIS A 30 8.26 2.11 -13.88
CA HIS A 30 8.47 2.48 -12.48
C HIS A 30 9.02 1.32 -11.62
N ASP A 31 9.83 1.65 -10.61
CA ASP A 31 10.32 0.69 -9.60
C ASP A 31 9.27 0.61 -8.48
N VAL A 32 8.46 -0.45 -8.50
CA VAL A 32 7.29 -0.56 -7.62
C VAL A 32 7.48 -1.66 -6.59
N ARG A 33 7.40 -1.30 -5.32
CA ARG A 33 7.35 -2.21 -4.18
C ARG A 33 5.93 -2.32 -3.65
N VAL A 34 5.40 -3.53 -3.54
CA VAL A 34 4.07 -3.81 -2.97
C VAL A 34 4.23 -4.48 -1.60
N VAL A 35 3.53 -3.99 -0.58
CA VAL A 35 3.62 -4.50 0.80
C VAL A 35 2.26 -4.63 1.47
N ASP A 36 2.12 -5.71 2.26
CA ASP A 36 0.98 -5.93 3.15
C ASP A 36 1.30 -5.28 4.50
N VAL A 37 0.65 -4.16 4.83
CA VAL A 37 0.95 -3.39 6.05
C VAL A 37 0.72 -4.17 7.34
N LYS A 38 0.00 -5.28 7.29
CA LYS A 38 -0.19 -6.20 8.43
C LYS A 38 1.03 -7.11 8.65
N LYS A 39 1.75 -7.47 7.58
CA LYS A 39 2.85 -8.45 7.61
C LYS A 39 4.22 -7.78 7.53
N ASP A 40 4.32 -6.70 6.77
CA ASP A 40 5.58 -6.05 6.43
C ASP A 40 5.87 -4.87 7.36
N LYS A 41 7.05 -4.89 7.99
CA LYS A 41 7.51 -3.78 8.84
C LYS A 41 8.20 -2.71 7.99
N ILE A 42 7.48 -1.64 7.65
CA ILE A 42 8.05 -0.46 6.99
C ILE A 42 8.63 0.48 8.04
N LYS A 43 9.93 0.76 7.94
CA LYS A 43 10.66 1.66 8.85
C LYS A 43 10.64 3.12 8.38
N SER A 44 10.69 3.35 7.07
CA SER A 44 10.64 4.67 6.46
C SER A 44 9.94 4.59 5.11
N ILE A 45 9.34 5.70 4.69
CA ILE A 45 8.84 5.92 3.33
C ILE A 45 9.67 6.96 2.55
N SER A 46 10.73 7.50 3.17
CA SER A 46 11.51 8.64 2.63
C SER A 46 12.24 8.36 1.32
N GLU A 47 12.42 7.09 0.94
CA GLU A 47 13.07 6.71 -0.32
C GLU A 47 12.09 6.62 -1.52
N TYR A 48 10.78 6.69 -1.26
CA TYR A 48 9.77 6.58 -2.30
C TYR A 48 9.31 7.97 -2.74
N GLU A 49 9.26 8.18 -4.05
CA GLU A 49 8.77 9.40 -4.68
C GLU A 49 7.23 9.41 -4.74
N LEU A 50 6.62 8.22 -4.73
CA LEU A 50 5.18 8.02 -4.71
C LEU A 50 4.81 6.95 -3.68
N VAL A 51 3.80 7.24 -2.86
CA VAL A 51 3.20 6.26 -1.94
C VAL A 51 1.71 6.16 -2.24
N ILE A 52 1.28 4.96 -2.64
CA ILE A 52 -0.13 4.59 -2.85
C ILE A 52 -0.57 3.75 -1.66
N ILE A 53 -1.72 4.10 -1.08
CA ILE A 53 -2.26 3.39 0.09
C ILE A 53 -3.62 2.79 -0.26
N GLY A 54 -3.73 1.48 -0.14
CA GLY A 54 -4.97 0.73 -0.37
C GLY A 54 -5.53 0.13 0.92
N SER A 55 -6.85 0.17 1.09
CA SER A 55 -7.49 -0.49 2.22
C SER A 55 -8.72 -1.29 1.78
N GLY A 56 -8.95 -2.42 2.43
CA GLY A 56 -10.28 -3.03 2.47
C GLY A 56 -11.27 -2.12 3.20
N MET A 57 -12.55 -2.21 2.84
CA MET A 57 -13.63 -1.49 3.51
C MET A 57 -14.52 -2.46 4.29
N ARG A 58 -14.84 -2.12 5.54
CA ARG A 58 -15.84 -2.83 6.36
C ARG A 58 -16.57 -1.84 7.26
N MET A 59 -17.91 -1.90 7.27
CA MET A 59 -18.74 -1.01 8.09
C MET A 59 -18.35 0.46 7.90
N PHE A 60 -18.21 0.88 6.63
CA PHE A 60 -17.81 2.24 6.23
C PHE A 60 -16.44 2.71 6.75
N ARG A 61 -15.57 1.80 7.18
CA ARG A 61 -14.22 2.11 7.67
C ARG A 61 -13.16 1.32 6.92
N TRP A 62 -11.96 1.88 6.91
CA TRP A 62 -10.76 1.19 6.46
C TRP A 62 -10.41 0.07 7.45
N VAL A 63 -9.54 -0.85 7.04
CA VAL A 63 -8.96 -1.80 7.99
C VAL A 63 -7.95 -1.06 8.86
N GLY A 64 -7.92 -1.40 10.16
CA GLY A 64 -7.13 -0.67 11.15
C GLY A 64 -5.64 -0.61 10.79
N GLU A 65 -5.09 -1.69 10.23
CA GLU A 65 -3.68 -1.74 9.85
C GLU A 65 -3.31 -0.71 8.78
N ALA A 66 -4.22 -0.39 7.84
CA ALA A 66 -4.00 0.66 6.83
C ALA A 66 -4.15 2.07 7.42
N GLU A 67 -5.10 2.28 8.34
CA GLU A 67 -5.22 3.54 9.08
C GLU A 67 -3.98 3.81 9.94
N ASP A 68 -3.47 2.79 10.62
CA ASP A 68 -2.28 2.91 11.48
C ASP A 68 -1.01 3.19 10.66
N PHE A 69 -0.92 2.64 9.45
CA PHE A 69 0.13 3.00 8.51
C PHE A 69 0.09 4.49 8.16
N ILE A 70 -1.08 5.05 7.83
CA ILE A 70 -1.22 6.49 7.56
C ILE A 70 -0.81 7.30 8.79
N LYS A 71 -1.35 6.98 9.96
CA LYS A 71 -1.04 7.72 11.21
C LYS A 71 0.45 7.77 11.50
N LYS A 72 1.18 6.71 11.14
CA LYS A 72 2.63 6.62 11.33
C LYS A 72 3.44 7.52 10.39
N PHE A 73 2.95 7.80 9.19
CA PHE A 73 3.73 8.44 8.12
C PHE A 73 3.13 9.75 7.58
N GLN A 74 2.04 10.25 8.18
CA GLN A 74 1.36 11.49 7.76
C GLN A 74 2.02 12.80 8.21
N ASN A 75 3.17 12.76 8.90
CA ASN A 75 3.86 13.93 9.46
C ASN A 75 5.28 14.07 8.92
#